data_AF-A0AA35WGG6-F1
#
_entry.id   AF-A0AA35WGG6-F1
#
_cell.length_a   1.000
_cell.length_b   1.000
_cell.length_c   1.000
_cell.angle_alpha   90.00
_cell.angle_beta   90.00
_cell.angle_gamma   90.00
#
_symmetry.space_group_name_H-M   'P 1'
#
loop_
_entity.id
_entity.type
_entity.pdbx_description
1 polymer ?
#
loop_
_entity_poly.entity_id
_entity_poly.type
_entity_poly.pdbx_seq_one_letter_code
_entity_poly.pdbx_strand_id
1 'polypeptide(L)'
;VVLDNTALNRIAAERLKIQKPTFSQINQLVSTIMAASTTTLRYPGYMNNDLIGMIASLIPIPRLHFLMTGYTPLTTDTTGASVRKTTVLDVMRRLLQPKNVMVSTPRQRHHNHCYISILNIIQGEVDPTQVHKSLQRIRERKLAQFIPWGPASIQVALSRKPQSDQRVNRVSGLMLANHTSISSLFESTCSQFDKLRKREAFLEQFKKERMFSEDLSELDDSREVVQELTDEYIASTRADYISRGSAKVEGAAKP
;
A
#
# COMPACT_ATOMS: atom_id res chain seq x y z
N VAL A 1 4.81 3.08 4.86
CA VAL A 1 4.51 2.86 3.42
C VAL A 1 5.49 1.84 2.90
N VAL A 2 5.01 0.75 2.28
CA VAL A 2 5.87 -0.33 1.79
C VAL A 2 6.26 -0.07 0.33
N LEU A 3 7.55 -0.13 0.04
CA LEU A 3 8.12 -0.05 -1.30
C LEU A 3 8.85 -1.36 -1.59
N ASP A 4 8.34 -2.14 -2.54
CA ASP A 4 8.90 -3.44 -2.89
C ASP A 4 9.70 -3.37 -4.19
N ASN A 5 11.00 -3.64 -4.10
CA ASN A 5 11.90 -3.66 -5.24
C ASN A 5 11.50 -4.70 -6.30
N THR A 6 10.93 -5.84 -5.91
CA THR A 6 10.47 -6.86 -6.85
C THR A 6 9.34 -6.30 -7.73
N ALA A 7 8.37 -5.63 -7.13
CA ALA A 7 7.27 -5.00 -7.84
C ALA A 7 7.73 -3.81 -8.70
N LEU A 8 8.64 -2.97 -8.17
CA LEU A 8 9.20 -1.83 -8.90
C LEU A 8 10.00 -2.29 -10.14
N ASN A 9 10.80 -3.35 -10.00
CA ASN A 9 11.51 -3.97 -11.12
C ASN A 9 10.55 -4.53 -12.17
N ARG A 10 9.49 -5.23 -11.74
CA ARG A 10 8.44 -5.73 -12.64
C ARG A 10 7.77 -4.58 -13.40
N ILE A 11 7.43 -3.49 -12.71
CA ILE A 11 6.83 -2.30 -13.35
C ILE A 11 7.81 -1.68 -14.35
N ALA A 12 9.08 -1.52 -14.01
CA ALA A 12 10.08 -0.95 -14.91
C ALA A 12 10.28 -1.82 -16.17
N ALA A 13 10.33 -3.15 -16.01
CA ALA A 13 10.47 -4.09 -17.11
C ALA A 13 9.22 -4.15 -18.01
N GLU A 14 8.04 -4.33 -17.43
CA GLU A 14 6.81 -4.57 -18.20
C GLU A 14 6.18 -3.27 -18.75
N ARG A 15 6.24 -2.17 -17.99
CA ARG A 15 5.53 -0.93 -18.31
C ARG A 15 6.41 0.11 -18.97
N LEU A 16 7.62 0.28 -18.46
CA LEU A 16 8.59 1.22 -19.02
C LEU A 16 9.44 0.58 -20.13
N LYS A 17 9.29 -0.74 -20.35
CA LYS A 17 10.03 -1.53 -21.35
C LYS A 17 11.55 -1.45 -21.16
N ILE A 18 12.00 -1.31 -19.91
CA ILE A 18 13.42 -1.26 -19.57
C ILE A 18 13.89 -2.67 -19.25
N GLN A 19 14.66 -3.29 -20.16
CA GLN A 19 15.08 -4.70 -20.00
C GLN A 19 15.90 -4.96 -18.72
N LYS A 20 16.74 -4.00 -18.31
CA LYS A 20 17.56 -4.08 -17.10
C LYS A 20 17.44 -2.75 -16.34
N PRO A 21 16.47 -2.62 -15.42
CA PRO A 21 16.29 -1.39 -14.66
C PRO A 21 17.48 -1.16 -13.72
N THR A 22 18.05 0.05 -13.79
CA THR A 22 19.09 0.50 -12.86
C THR A 22 18.46 1.09 -11.60
N PHE A 23 19.21 1.15 -10.50
CA PHE A 23 18.74 1.81 -9.27
C PHE A 23 18.33 3.27 -9.50
N SER A 24 19.00 3.99 -10.41
CA SER A 24 18.61 5.35 -10.77
C SER A 24 17.18 5.42 -11.33
N GLN A 25 16.82 4.49 -12.23
CA GLN A 25 15.48 4.42 -12.82
C GLN A 25 14.42 3.99 -11.81
N ILE A 26 14.74 3.05 -10.91
CA ILE A 26 13.83 2.66 -9.81
C ILE A 26 13.60 3.84 -8.87
N ASN A 27 14.66 4.58 -8.53
CA ASN A 27 14.58 5.74 -7.65
C ASN A 27 13.78 6.89 -8.26
N GLN A 28 13.71 7.02 -9.59
CA GLN A 28 12.80 7.96 -10.26
C GLN A 28 11.32 7.62 -10.03
N LEU A 29 10.96 6.33 -9.98
CA LEU A 29 9.61 5.91 -9.62
C LEU A 29 9.32 6.22 -8.15
N VAL A 30 10.25 5.86 -7.26
CA VAL A 30 10.13 6.12 -5.82
C VAL A 30 9.96 7.61 -5.53
N SER A 31 10.81 8.47 -6.11
CA SER A 31 10.74 9.92 -5.91
C SER A 31 9.42 10.52 -6.41
N THR A 32 8.91 10.02 -7.54
CA THR A 32 7.59 10.45 -8.06
C THR A 32 6.46 10.11 -7.09
N ILE A 33 6.50 8.92 -6.48
CA ILE A 33 5.50 8.48 -5.50
C ILE A 33 5.58 9.29 -4.22
N MET A 34 6.78 9.50 -3.68
CA MET A 34 7.00 10.28 -2.47
C MET A 34 6.60 11.75 -2.66
N ALA A 35 6.88 12.31 -3.84
CA ALA A 35 6.38 13.63 -4.21
C ALA A 35 4.85 13.64 -4.28
N ALA A 36 4.24 12.63 -4.90
CA ALA A 36 2.78 12.54 -5.01
C ALA A 36 2.10 12.37 -3.64
N SER A 37 2.65 11.58 -2.72
CA SER A 37 2.06 11.34 -1.40
C SER A 37 2.07 12.57 -0.50
N THR A 38 3.04 13.47 -0.68
CA THR A 38 3.16 14.72 0.09
C THR A 38 2.49 15.90 -0.59
N THR A 39 1.78 15.69 -1.71
CA THR A 39 1.24 16.81 -2.50
C THR A 39 0.18 17.59 -1.73
N THR A 40 -0.68 16.91 -0.97
CA THR A 40 -1.71 17.52 -0.11
C THR A 40 -1.12 18.36 1.04
N LEU A 41 0.12 18.09 1.43
CA LEU A 41 0.83 18.82 2.47
C LEU A 41 1.60 20.03 1.91
N ARG A 42 2.14 19.89 0.69
CA ARG A 42 2.99 20.90 0.05
C ARG A 42 2.22 21.96 -0.70
N TYR A 43 1.04 21.62 -1.23
CA TYR A 43 0.22 22.55 -2.01
C TYR A 43 -1.14 22.74 -1.36
N PRO A 44 -1.69 23.98 -1.39
CA PRO A 44 -3.02 24.23 -0.87
C PRO A 44 -4.06 23.43 -1.66
N GLY A 45 -4.78 22.56 -0.96
CA GLY A 45 -5.88 21.76 -1.49
C GLY A 45 -7.23 22.20 -0.92
N TYR A 46 -8.32 21.80 -1.57
CA TYR A 46 -9.69 22.12 -1.14
C TYR A 46 -10.18 21.30 0.07
N MET A 47 -9.48 20.21 0.39
CA MET A 47 -9.78 19.37 1.54
C MET A 47 -8.59 19.40 2.49
N ASN A 48 -8.84 19.77 3.75
CA ASN A 48 -7.84 19.79 4.84
C ASN A 48 -7.37 18.34 5.11
N ASN A 49 -6.40 17.87 4.33
CA ASN A 49 -5.72 16.60 4.53
C ASN A 49 -4.37 16.90 5.16
N ASP A 50 -4.39 17.20 6.45
CA ASP A 50 -3.19 17.17 7.26
C ASP A 50 -2.66 15.73 7.35
N LEU A 51 -1.39 15.58 7.76
CA LEU A 51 -0.78 14.25 7.85
C LEU A 51 -1.54 13.36 8.84
N ILE A 52 -2.03 13.95 9.93
CA ILE A 52 -2.79 13.26 10.97
C ILE A 52 -4.12 12.76 10.40
N GLY A 53 -4.88 13.59 9.71
CA GLY A 53 -6.14 13.20 9.07
C GLY A 53 -5.99 12.11 8.01
N MET A 54 -4.91 12.16 7.21
CA MET A 54 -4.61 11.11 6.23
C MET A 54 -4.26 9.78 6.90
N ILE A 55 -3.47 9.80 7.97
CA ILE A 55 -3.11 8.60 8.72
C ILE A 55 -4.34 8.01 9.42
N ALA A 56 -5.12 8.86 10.09
CA ALA A 56 -6.32 8.44 10.82
C ALA A 56 -7.36 7.77 9.91
N SER A 57 -7.49 8.23 8.66
CA SER A 57 -8.43 7.62 7.72
C SER A 57 -7.93 6.32 7.08
N LEU A 58 -6.62 6.20 6.91
CA LEU A 58 -5.99 5.03 6.30
C LEU A 58 -5.75 3.89 7.32
N ILE A 59 -5.54 4.22 8.59
CA ILE A 59 -5.12 3.29 9.61
C ILE A 59 -6.14 3.33 10.76
N PRO A 60 -7.30 2.66 10.61
CA PRO A 60 -8.29 2.58 11.68
C PRO A 60 -7.82 1.70 12.85
N ILE A 61 -6.88 0.79 12.59
CA ILE A 61 -6.29 -0.12 13.59
C ILE A 61 -4.78 0.14 13.63
N PRO A 62 -4.22 0.64 14.75
CA PRO A 62 -2.82 1.09 14.81
C PRO A 62 -1.78 0.03 14.43
N ARG A 63 -2.01 -1.26 14.75
CA ARG A 63 -1.10 -2.36 14.37
C ARG A 63 -1.08 -2.59 12.86
N LEU A 64 -2.19 -2.36 12.16
CA LEU A 64 -2.33 -2.60 10.73
C LEU A 64 -2.00 -1.33 9.92
N HIS A 65 -0.77 -0.83 10.04
CA HIS A 65 -0.34 0.46 9.46
C HIS A 65 0.49 0.33 8.16
N PHE A 66 0.55 -0.86 7.56
CA PHE A 66 1.37 -1.09 6.37
C PHE A 66 0.60 -0.78 5.10
N LEU A 67 0.90 0.38 4.52
CA LEU A 67 0.25 0.88 3.31
C LEU A 67 0.96 0.40 2.05
N MET A 68 0.17 -0.13 1.11
CA MET A 68 0.58 -0.40 -0.27
C MET A 68 0.36 0.84 -1.13
N THR A 69 1.23 1.05 -2.12
CA THR A 69 1.10 2.15 -3.06
C THR A 69 0.74 1.66 -4.45
N GLY A 70 -0.01 2.47 -5.19
CA GLY A 70 -0.22 2.28 -6.62
C GLY A 70 -0.19 3.62 -7.35
N TYR A 71 0.35 3.65 -8.56
CA TYR A 71 0.47 4.90 -9.30
C TYR A 71 0.00 4.74 -10.75
N THR A 72 -0.59 5.79 -11.29
CA THR A 72 -0.93 5.88 -12.70
C THR A 72 -0.85 7.34 -13.14
N PRO A 73 -0.39 7.64 -14.36
CA PRO A 73 0.13 6.71 -15.36
C PRO A 73 1.56 6.25 -15.08
N LEU A 74 1.84 4.98 -15.40
CA LEU A 74 3.18 4.38 -15.44
C LEU A 74 3.58 4.21 -16.91
N THR A 75 3.92 5.32 -17.57
CA THR A 75 4.32 5.36 -18.99
C THR A 75 5.54 6.25 -19.14
N THR A 76 6.49 5.87 -19.98
CA THR A 76 7.55 6.75 -20.45
C THR A 76 7.00 7.71 -21.50
N ASP A 77 7.53 8.93 -21.55
CA ASP A 77 7.14 9.97 -22.53
C ASP A 77 7.39 9.55 -24.00
N THR A 78 8.08 8.42 -24.24
CA THR A 78 8.44 7.88 -25.54
C THR A 78 7.33 7.19 -26.32
N THR A 79 6.26 6.74 -25.67
CA THR A 79 5.09 6.22 -26.40
C THR A 79 4.12 7.37 -26.62
N GLY A 80 4.01 7.83 -27.87
CA GLY A 80 2.96 8.73 -28.35
C GLY A 80 1.57 8.09 -28.21
N ALA A 81 1.15 7.88 -26.97
CA ALA A 81 -0.15 7.35 -26.64
C ALA A 81 -1.16 8.43 -27.04
N SER A 82 -1.94 8.13 -28.08
CA SER A 82 -3.08 8.94 -28.50
C SER A 82 -3.81 9.47 -27.27
N VAL A 83 -3.91 10.79 -27.15
CA VAL A 83 -4.44 11.51 -25.99
C VAL A 83 -5.94 11.24 -25.88
N ARG A 84 -6.32 10.03 -25.47
CA ARG A 84 -7.67 9.76 -25.01
C ARG A 84 -7.80 10.55 -23.72
N LYS A 85 -8.77 11.49 -23.67
CA LYS A 85 -9.12 12.23 -22.44
C LYS A 85 -9.29 11.20 -21.31
N THR A 86 -8.31 11.14 -20.42
CA THR A 86 -8.31 10.19 -19.32
C THR A 86 -9.21 10.75 -18.25
N THR A 87 -10.31 10.06 -17.96
CA THR A 87 -11.29 10.49 -16.96
C THR A 87 -10.82 10.09 -15.56
N VAL A 88 -11.34 10.76 -14.53
CA VAL A 88 -11.15 10.40 -13.11
C VAL A 88 -11.47 8.93 -12.86
N LEU A 89 -12.58 8.45 -13.44
CA LEU A 89 -12.99 7.07 -13.32
C LEU A 89 -11.96 6.10 -13.91
N ASP A 90 -11.33 6.45 -15.03
CA ASP A 90 -10.30 5.62 -15.63
C ASP A 90 -9.02 5.59 -14.78
N VAL A 91 -8.65 6.72 -14.17
CA VAL A 91 -7.54 6.80 -13.21
C VAL A 91 -7.82 5.90 -12.01
N MET A 92 -8.95 6.07 -11.34
CA MET A 92 -9.30 5.28 -10.15
C MET A 92 -9.44 3.78 -10.48
N ARG A 93 -10.01 3.43 -11.64
CA ARG A 93 -10.08 2.03 -12.09
C ARG A 93 -8.70 1.45 -12.34
N ARG A 94 -7.78 2.22 -12.92
CA ARG A 94 -6.39 1.79 -13.13
C ARG A 94 -5.67 1.62 -11.79
N LEU A 95 -5.87 2.49 -10.82
CA LEU A 95 -5.24 2.38 -9.50
C LEU A 95 -5.59 1.07 -8.78
N LEU A 96 -6.83 0.59 -8.92
CA LEU A 96 -7.27 -0.70 -8.37
C LEU A 96 -6.75 -1.93 -9.14
N GLN A 97 -6.12 -1.76 -10.31
CA GLN A 97 -5.57 -2.88 -11.07
C GLN A 97 -4.27 -3.37 -10.43
N PRO A 98 -4.11 -4.68 -10.15
CA PRO A 98 -2.93 -5.23 -9.49
C PRO A 98 -1.60 -4.87 -10.18
N LYS A 99 -1.61 -4.69 -11.50
CA LYS A 99 -0.42 -4.32 -12.29
C LYS A 99 0.12 -2.92 -12.00
N ASN A 100 -0.68 -2.03 -11.42
CA ASN A 100 -0.26 -0.68 -11.04
C ASN A 100 0.07 -0.57 -9.55
N VAL A 101 -0.08 -1.67 -8.79
CA VAL A 101 0.28 -1.75 -7.37
C VAL A 101 1.76 -2.12 -7.26
N MET A 102 2.48 -1.40 -6.41
CA MET A 102 3.95 -1.45 -6.29
C MET A 102 4.43 -2.37 -5.18
N VAL A 103 3.61 -3.35 -4.81
CA VAL A 103 3.92 -4.33 -3.78
C VAL A 103 3.53 -5.70 -4.33
N SER A 104 4.50 -6.62 -4.36
CA SER A 104 4.29 -7.98 -4.84
C SER A 104 3.61 -8.79 -3.76
N THR A 105 2.29 -8.86 -3.82
CA THR A 105 1.53 -9.78 -2.98
C THR A 105 1.10 -10.94 -3.86
N PRO A 106 1.69 -12.15 -3.69
CA PRO A 106 1.19 -13.33 -4.37
C PRO A 106 -0.26 -13.53 -3.93
N ARG A 107 -1.19 -13.68 -4.89
CA ARG A 107 -2.57 -14.02 -4.57
C ARG A 107 -2.59 -15.44 -4.01
N GLN A 108 -2.57 -15.56 -2.70
CA GLN A 108 -2.79 -16.84 -2.06
C GLN A 108 -4.22 -17.29 -2.35
N ARG A 109 -4.38 -18.52 -2.85
CA ARG A 109 -5.69 -19.09 -3.20
C ARG A 109 -6.56 -19.41 -1.97
N HIS A 110 -5.99 -19.36 -0.77
CA HIS A 110 -6.62 -19.84 0.46
C HIS A 110 -7.25 -18.74 1.33
N HIS A 111 -6.83 -17.48 1.18
CA HIS A 111 -7.35 -16.37 1.96
C HIS A 111 -7.96 -15.28 1.08
N ASN A 112 -9.21 -14.92 1.36
CA ASN A 112 -9.87 -13.78 0.72
C ASN A 112 -9.34 -12.49 1.35
N HIS A 113 -8.32 -11.89 0.73
CA HIS A 113 -7.81 -10.59 1.14
C HIS A 113 -8.79 -9.46 0.78
N CYS A 114 -8.80 -8.41 1.59
CA CYS A 114 -9.71 -7.28 1.43
C CYS A 114 -9.01 -5.95 1.74
N TYR A 115 -9.56 -4.87 1.21
CA TYR A 115 -9.18 -3.50 1.54
C TYR A 115 -9.79 -3.09 2.87
N ILE A 116 -8.95 -2.59 3.77
CA ILE A 116 -9.37 -1.91 5.00
C ILE A 116 -9.76 -0.47 4.63
N SER A 117 -8.88 0.22 3.91
CA SER A 117 -9.06 1.62 3.52
C SER A 117 -8.29 1.94 2.23
N ILE A 118 -8.76 2.94 1.51
CA ILE A 118 -8.10 3.46 0.30
C ILE A 118 -8.16 4.98 0.31
N LEU A 119 -7.02 5.63 0.07
CA LEU A 119 -6.90 7.05 -0.23
C LEU A 119 -6.36 7.21 -1.65
N ASN A 120 -7.13 7.84 -2.52
CA ASN A 120 -6.69 8.21 -3.87
C ASN A 120 -6.36 9.70 -3.92
N ILE A 121 -5.11 10.04 -4.14
CA ILE A 121 -4.65 11.41 -4.41
C ILE A 121 -4.65 11.59 -5.92
N ILE A 122 -5.60 12.37 -6.44
CA ILE A 122 -5.72 12.66 -7.87
C ILE A 122 -5.17 14.05 -8.13
N GLN A 123 -4.20 14.12 -9.04
CA GLN A 123 -3.51 15.34 -9.42
C GLN A 123 -3.91 15.73 -10.84
N GLY A 124 -4.39 16.95 -11.03
CA GLY A 124 -4.74 17.48 -12.35
C GLY A 124 -5.98 18.36 -12.34
N GLU A 125 -6.42 18.76 -13.53
CA GLU A 125 -7.66 19.52 -13.70
C GLU A 125 -8.85 18.56 -13.67
N VAL A 126 -9.54 18.52 -12.52
CA VAL A 126 -10.59 17.55 -12.24
C VAL A 126 -11.83 18.25 -11.69
N ASP A 127 -12.98 17.91 -12.27
CA ASP A 127 -14.30 18.30 -11.76
C ASP A 127 -14.68 17.43 -10.53
N PRO A 128 -14.93 18.03 -9.35
CA PRO A 128 -15.37 17.30 -8.15
C PRO A 128 -16.64 16.45 -8.35
N THR A 129 -17.55 16.85 -9.24
CA THR A 129 -18.78 16.08 -9.49
C THR A 129 -18.48 14.72 -10.12
N GLN A 130 -17.41 14.63 -10.92
CA GLN A 130 -16.96 13.39 -11.54
C GLN A 130 -16.32 12.43 -10.53
N VAL A 131 -15.74 12.96 -9.45
CA VAL A 131 -15.16 12.15 -8.37
C VAL A 131 -16.26 11.37 -7.65
N HIS A 132 -17.35 12.04 -7.27
CA HIS A 132 -18.47 11.39 -6.60
C HIS A 132 -19.10 10.28 -7.47
N LYS A 133 -19.35 10.59 -8.75
CA LYS A 133 -19.83 9.59 -9.74
C LYS A 133 -18.87 8.41 -9.90
N SER A 134 -17.57 8.67 -9.86
CA SER A 134 -16.55 7.63 -9.99
C SER A 134 -16.50 6.71 -8.77
N LEU A 135 -16.59 7.27 -7.56
CA LEU A 135 -16.67 6.53 -6.31
C LEU A 135 -17.91 5.64 -6.26
N GLN A 136 -19.07 6.18 -6.65
CA GLN A 136 -20.32 5.42 -6.70
C GLN A 136 -20.20 4.21 -7.65
N ARG A 137 -19.66 4.41 -8.86
CA ARG A 137 -19.45 3.31 -9.82
C ARG A 137 -18.49 2.23 -9.32
N ILE A 138 -17.45 2.60 -8.55
CA ILE A 138 -16.51 1.63 -7.97
C ILE A 138 -17.22 0.76 -6.93
N ARG A 139 -18.09 1.36 -6.12
CA ARG A 139 -18.90 0.65 -5.10
C ARG A 139 -19.95 -0.26 -5.75
N GLU A 140 -20.73 0.25 -6.70
CA GLU A 140 -21.78 -0.51 -7.41
C GLU A 140 -21.21 -1.73 -8.14
N ARG A 141 -20.06 -1.58 -8.79
CA ARG A 141 -19.40 -2.66 -9.54
C ARG A 141 -18.57 -3.59 -8.67
N LYS A 142 -18.47 -3.33 -7.35
CA LYS A 142 -17.66 -4.10 -6.40
C LYS A 142 -16.24 -4.38 -6.91
N LEU A 143 -15.59 -3.35 -7.51
CA LEU A 143 -14.25 -3.50 -8.11
C LEU A 143 -13.15 -3.76 -7.06
N ALA A 144 -13.45 -3.48 -5.80
CA ALA A 144 -12.60 -3.74 -4.65
C ALA A 144 -13.44 -4.43 -3.56
N GLN A 145 -12.89 -5.49 -2.98
CA GLN A 145 -13.48 -6.17 -1.84
C GLN A 145 -13.01 -5.49 -0.56
N PHE A 146 -13.94 -4.98 0.25
CA PHE A 146 -13.63 -4.33 1.53
C PHE A 146 -13.85 -5.28 2.70
N ILE A 147 -13.33 -4.89 3.86
CA ILE A 147 -13.59 -5.55 5.14
C ILE A 147 -15.09 -5.76 5.39
N PRO A 148 -15.52 -6.92 5.92
CA PRO A 148 -16.93 -7.23 6.13
C PRO A 148 -17.53 -6.62 7.41
N TRP A 149 -16.69 -6.22 8.36
CA TRP A 149 -17.10 -5.73 9.69
C TRP A 149 -17.28 -4.21 9.77
N GLY A 150 -17.04 -3.48 8.68
CA GLY A 150 -17.13 -2.02 8.64
C GLY A 150 -17.49 -1.49 7.25
N PRO A 151 -17.84 -0.21 7.14
CA PRO A 151 -18.15 0.41 5.85
C PRO A 151 -16.88 0.56 4.98
N ALA A 152 -17.06 0.50 3.66
CA ALA A 152 -15.97 0.69 2.70
C ALA A 152 -15.40 2.12 2.75
N SER A 153 -14.20 2.28 3.31
CA SER A 153 -13.48 3.56 3.38
C SER A 153 -12.72 3.84 2.08
N ILE A 154 -13.26 4.71 1.24
CA ILE A 154 -12.58 5.25 0.06
C ILE A 154 -12.59 6.76 0.14
N GLN A 155 -11.42 7.34 0.36
CA GLN A 155 -11.21 8.78 0.35
C GLN A 155 -10.55 9.22 -0.94
N VAL A 156 -10.86 10.43 -1.38
CA VAL A 156 -10.24 11.05 -2.55
C VAL A 156 -9.77 12.44 -2.16
N ALA A 157 -8.48 12.69 -2.35
CA ALA A 157 -7.90 14.01 -2.24
C ALA A 157 -7.60 14.54 -3.63
N LEU A 158 -8.08 15.75 -3.91
CA LEU A 158 -7.78 16.44 -5.17
C LEU A 158 -6.64 17.41 -4.94
N SER A 159 -5.65 17.38 -5.82
CA SER A 159 -4.59 18.38 -5.88
C SER A 159 -4.45 18.93 -7.29
N ARG A 160 -4.08 20.21 -7.37
CA ARG A 160 -3.65 20.80 -8.63
C ARG A 160 -2.19 20.41 -8.89
N LYS A 161 -1.85 20.18 -10.15
CA LYS A 161 -0.47 19.94 -10.57
C LYS A 161 0.27 21.29 -10.67
N PRO A 162 1.53 21.41 -10.21
CA PRO A 162 2.30 22.63 -10.39
C PRO A 162 2.51 22.94 -11.89
N GLN A 163 2.43 24.21 -12.27
CA GLN A 163 2.48 24.68 -13.67
C GLN A 163 3.82 24.37 -14.37
N SER A 164 4.90 24.10 -13.62
CA SER A 164 6.23 23.79 -14.17
C SER A 164 6.33 22.39 -14.79
N ASP A 165 5.40 21.48 -14.48
CA ASP A 165 5.49 20.07 -14.87
C ASP A 165 4.57 19.80 -16.07
N GLN A 166 4.96 20.33 -17.24
CA GLN A 166 4.29 20.17 -18.54
C GLN A 166 4.32 18.73 -19.11
N ARG A 167 4.56 17.71 -18.28
CA ARG A 167 4.43 16.31 -18.71
C ARG A 167 3.00 16.06 -19.22
N VAL A 168 2.91 15.44 -20.39
CA VAL A 168 1.76 15.23 -21.31
C VAL A 168 0.50 14.62 -20.65
N ASN A 169 0.61 14.12 -19.42
CA ASN A 169 -0.50 13.53 -18.68
C ASN A 169 -1.27 14.58 -17.87
N ARG A 170 -2.45 14.96 -18.37
CA ARG A 170 -3.36 15.93 -17.73
C ARG A 170 -3.86 15.52 -16.35
N VAL A 171 -3.91 14.20 -16.06
CA VAL A 171 -4.38 13.66 -14.78
C VAL A 171 -3.50 12.48 -14.37
N SER A 172 -2.90 12.57 -13.19
CA SER A 172 -2.22 11.48 -12.49
C SER A 172 -2.97 11.10 -11.23
N GLY A 173 -2.73 9.89 -10.73
CA GLY A 173 -3.32 9.37 -9.52
C GLY A 173 -2.31 8.55 -8.74
N LEU A 174 -2.29 8.76 -7.44
CA LEU A 174 -1.62 7.92 -6.46
C LEU A 174 -2.69 7.27 -5.58
N MET A 175 -2.56 5.98 -5.33
CA MET A 175 -3.35 5.23 -4.37
C MET A 175 -2.46 4.87 -3.19
N LEU A 176 -2.92 5.20 -1.99
CA LEU A 176 -2.45 4.62 -0.74
C LEU A 176 -3.55 3.68 -0.26
N ALA A 177 -3.25 2.40 -0.14
CA ALA A 177 -4.22 1.39 0.25
C ALA A 177 -3.72 0.60 1.45
N ASN A 178 -4.56 0.45 2.45
CA ASN A 178 -4.38 -0.52 3.51
C ASN A 178 -5.11 -1.80 3.09
N HIS A 179 -4.35 -2.85 2.78
CA HIS A 179 -4.89 -4.08 2.21
C HIS A 179 -4.28 -5.30 2.90
N THR A 180 -5.12 -6.28 3.24
CA THR A 180 -4.69 -7.40 4.09
C THR A 180 -3.73 -8.37 3.39
N SER A 181 -3.57 -8.30 2.06
CA SER A 181 -2.58 -9.14 1.35
C SER A 181 -1.13 -8.81 1.67
N ILE A 182 -0.85 -7.70 2.36
CA ILE A 182 0.49 -7.40 2.85
C ILE A 182 1.03 -8.49 3.80
N SER A 183 0.15 -9.24 4.47
CA SER A 183 0.52 -10.37 5.33
C SER A 183 1.37 -11.40 4.60
N SER A 184 1.12 -11.63 3.30
CA SER A 184 1.89 -12.58 2.48
C SER A 184 3.39 -12.23 2.37
N LEU A 185 3.75 -10.95 2.46
CA LEU A 185 5.15 -10.53 2.52
C LEU A 185 5.78 -10.88 3.87
N PHE A 186 5.05 -10.68 4.96
CA PHE A 186 5.51 -11.03 6.30
C PHE A 186 5.65 -12.54 6.44
N GLU A 187 4.69 -13.32 5.96
CA GLU A 187 4.78 -14.79 5.93
C GLU A 187 6.00 -15.29 5.15
N SER A 188 6.29 -14.68 3.98
CA SER A 188 7.47 -15.02 3.19
C SER A 188 8.76 -14.70 3.96
N THR A 189 8.83 -13.54 4.61
CA THR A 189 9.99 -13.13 5.42
C THR A 189 10.18 -14.08 6.61
N CYS A 190 9.11 -14.40 7.33
CA CYS A 190 9.10 -15.38 8.41
C CYS A 190 9.58 -16.76 7.93
N SER A 191 9.08 -17.25 6.80
CA SER A 191 9.51 -18.54 6.23
C SER A 191 10.99 -18.56 5.84
N GLN A 192 11.51 -17.45 5.31
CA GLN A 192 12.93 -17.31 4.98
C GLN A 192 13.79 -17.27 6.24
N PHE A 193 13.37 -16.52 7.26
CA PHE A 193 14.01 -16.48 8.56
C PHE A 193 14.07 -17.87 9.20
N ASP A 194 12.94 -18.58 9.25
CA ASP A 194 12.84 -19.91 9.86
C ASP A 194 13.80 -20.92 9.20
N LYS A 195 14.00 -20.82 7.87
CA LYS A 195 14.95 -21.68 7.14
C LYS A 195 16.41 -21.43 7.52
N LEU A 196 16.78 -20.17 7.77
CA LEU A 196 18.12 -19.80 8.18
C LEU A 196 18.34 -20.13 9.67
N ARG A 197 17.38 -19.76 10.52
CA ARG A 197 17.42 -19.98 11.97
C ARG A 197 17.51 -21.46 12.34
N LYS A 198 16.72 -22.33 11.69
CA LYS A 198 16.76 -23.80 11.91
C LYS A 198 18.09 -24.45 11.54
N ARG A 199 18.90 -23.81 10.69
CA ARG A 199 20.22 -24.28 10.27
C ARG A 199 21.35 -23.54 10.97
N GLU A 200 21.01 -22.63 11.88
CA GLU A 200 21.95 -21.73 12.54
C GLU A 200 22.89 -20.99 11.56
N ALA A 201 22.38 -20.72 10.35
CA ALA A 201 23.19 -20.17 9.27
C ALA A 201 23.43 -18.66 9.47
N PHE A 202 24.68 -18.23 9.28
CA PHE A 202 25.11 -16.82 9.31
C PHE A 202 24.94 -16.09 10.66
N LEU A 203 24.80 -16.83 11.77
CA LEU A 203 24.59 -16.24 13.10
C LEU A 203 25.87 -15.70 13.76
N GLU A 204 27.05 -16.20 13.36
CA GLU A 204 28.33 -15.85 13.99
C GLU A 204 28.69 -14.36 13.94
N GLN A 205 28.23 -13.63 12.90
CA GLN A 205 28.46 -12.18 12.85
C GLN A 205 27.53 -11.43 13.82
N PHE A 206 26.29 -11.92 14.03
CA PHE A 206 25.36 -11.32 14.98
C PHE A 206 25.87 -11.49 16.41
N LYS A 207 26.39 -12.67 16.79
CA LYS A 207 26.94 -12.95 18.12
C LYS A 207 28.08 -12.02 18.57
N LYS A 208 28.76 -11.36 17.62
CA LYS A 208 29.82 -10.38 17.93
C LYS A 208 29.26 -9.05 18.42
N GLU A 209 28.00 -8.77 18.12
CA GLU A 209 27.32 -7.55 18.54
C GLU A 209 26.79 -7.71 19.96
N ARG A 210 26.85 -6.62 20.74
CA ARG A 210 26.46 -6.60 22.16
C ARG A 210 25.03 -7.07 22.43
N MET A 211 24.12 -6.85 21.48
CA MET A 211 22.71 -7.26 21.62
C MET A 211 22.54 -8.77 21.59
N PHE A 212 23.46 -9.50 20.96
CA PHE A 212 23.36 -10.94 20.70
C PHE A 212 24.51 -11.72 21.32
N SER A 213 25.27 -11.11 22.22
CA SER A 213 26.46 -11.73 22.83
C SER A 213 26.13 -12.81 23.84
N GLU A 214 24.98 -12.71 24.50
CA GLU A 214 24.53 -13.65 25.54
C GLU A 214 23.51 -14.66 24.98
N ASP A 215 22.51 -14.19 24.24
CA ASP A 215 21.55 -15.05 23.57
C ASP A 215 21.04 -14.46 22.23
N LEU A 216 20.24 -15.24 21.53
CA LEU A 216 19.57 -14.82 20.29
C LEU A 216 18.06 -14.66 20.50
N SER A 217 17.62 -14.47 21.75
CA SER A 217 16.20 -14.41 22.12
C SER A 217 15.45 -13.32 21.35
N GLU A 218 16.09 -12.16 21.19
CA GLU A 218 15.55 -11.03 20.43
C GLU A 218 15.12 -11.38 18.99
N LEU A 219 15.86 -12.28 18.32
CA LEU A 219 15.50 -12.72 16.97
C LEU A 219 14.21 -13.56 16.98
N ASP A 220 14.06 -14.37 18.02
CA ASP A 220 12.91 -15.25 18.20
C ASP A 220 11.67 -14.44 18.65
N ASP A 221 11.85 -13.44 19.53
CA ASP A 221 10.81 -12.49 19.95
C ASP A 221 10.33 -11.61 18.77
N SER A 222 11.28 -11.07 17.99
CA SER A 222 10.97 -10.31 16.78
C SER A 222 10.15 -11.14 15.78
N ARG A 223 10.49 -12.43 15.66
CA ARG A 223 9.78 -13.36 14.78
C ARG A 223 8.35 -13.64 15.28
N GLU A 224 8.12 -13.68 16.58
CA GLU A 224 6.79 -13.82 17.18
C GLU A 224 5.93 -12.57 16.95
N VAL A 225 6.48 -11.37 17.15
CA VAL A 225 5.77 -10.10 16.91
C VAL A 225 5.29 -9.99 15.46
N VAL A 226 6.10 -10.41 14.49
CA VAL A 226 5.72 -10.43 13.07
C VAL A 226 4.67 -11.51 12.78
N GLN A 227 4.71 -12.64 13.49
CA GLN A 227 3.67 -13.67 13.38
C GLN A 227 2.33 -13.14 13.86
N GLU A 228 2.28 -12.53 15.04
CA GLU A 228 1.05 -11.98 15.58
C GLU A 228 0.45 -10.91 14.67
N LEU A 229 1.30 -10.06 14.08
CA LEU A 229 0.87 -9.05 13.11
C LEU A 229 0.22 -9.71 11.88
N THR A 230 0.83 -10.79 11.39
CA THR A 230 0.32 -11.58 10.25
C THR A 230 -1.05 -12.18 10.60
N ASP A 231 -1.17 -12.79 11.77
CA ASP A 231 -2.40 -13.41 12.26
C ASP A 231 -3.51 -12.36 12.45
N GLU A 232 -3.16 -11.15 12.89
CA GLU A 232 -4.10 -10.04 13.00
C GLU A 232 -4.61 -9.57 11.63
N TYR A 233 -3.74 -9.47 10.62
CA TYR A 233 -4.17 -9.18 9.25
C TYR A 233 -5.14 -10.25 8.74
N ILE A 234 -4.87 -11.53 8.99
CA ILE A 234 -5.76 -12.63 8.59
C ILE A 234 -7.09 -12.53 9.36
N ALA A 235 -7.05 -12.29 10.66
CA ALA A 235 -8.25 -12.12 11.48
C ALA A 235 -9.13 -10.96 10.98
N SER A 236 -8.52 -9.86 10.52
CA SER A 236 -9.23 -8.70 9.99
C SER A 236 -10.03 -8.97 8.71
N THR A 237 -9.80 -10.10 8.03
CA THR A 237 -10.60 -10.50 6.86
C THR A 237 -11.96 -11.09 7.24
N ARG A 238 -12.16 -11.47 8.51
CA ARG A 238 -13.35 -12.18 8.99
C ARG A 238 -14.39 -11.21 9.55
N ALA A 239 -15.67 -11.53 9.42
CA ALA A 239 -16.76 -10.70 9.94
C ALA A 239 -16.77 -10.60 11.48
N ASP A 240 -16.21 -11.60 12.17
CA ASP A 240 -16.15 -11.67 13.64
C ASP A 240 -14.95 -10.92 14.26
N TYR A 241 -14.21 -10.14 13.47
CA TYR A 241 -13.00 -9.44 13.92
C TYR A 241 -13.28 -8.48 15.09
N ILE A 242 -14.31 -7.64 15.00
CA ILE A 242 -14.64 -6.66 16.06
C ILE A 242 -15.01 -7.37 17.37
N SER A 243 -15.85 -8.43 17.30
CA SER A 243 -16.27 -9.18 18.49
C SER A 243 -15.13 -9.92 19.19
N ARG A 244 -14.08 -10.30 18.45
CA ARG A 244 -12.86 -10.89 19.04
C ARG A 244 -11.97 -9.84 19.69
N GLY A 245 -11.92 -8.63 19.12
CA GLY A 245 -11.21 -7.50 19.69
C GLY A 245 -11.77 -7.09 21.05
N SER A 246 -13.10 -6.99 21.18
CA SER A 246 -13.76 -6.69 22.46
C SER A 246 -13.52 -7.76 23.52
N ALA A 247 -13.52 -9.05 23.14
CA ALA A 247 -13.26 -10.15 24.07
C ALA A 247 -11.80 -10.16 24.60
N LYS A 248 -10.81 -9.75 23.78
CA LYS A 248 -9.42 -9.57 24.24
C LYS A 248 -9.27 -8.40 25.21
N VAL A 249 -10.00 -7.31 25.01
CA VAL A 249 -9.97 -6.13 25.91
C VAL A 249 -10.63 -6.44 27.26
N GLU A 250 -11.73 -7.20 27.28
CA GLU A 250 -12.34 -7.66 28.54
C GLU A 250 -11.48 -8.70 29.28
N GLY A 251 -10.72 -9.54 28.56
CA GLY A 251 -9.80 -10.51 29.15
C GLY A 251 -8.57 -9.87 29.82
N ALA A 252 -8.08 -8.74 29.30
CA ALA A 252 -6.97 -7.98 29.88
C ALA A 252 -7.41 -7.03 31.02
N ALA A 253 -8.72 -6.89 31.25
CA ALA A 253 -9.31 -6.03 32.28
C ALA A 253 -9.88 -6.81 33.49
N LYS A 254 -9.55 -8.10 33.63
CA LYS A 254 -9.77 -8.84 34.89
C LYS A 254 -8.50 -8.78 35.75
N PRO A 255 -8.63 -8.50 37.06
CA PRO A 255 -7.58 -8.00 37.94
C PRO A 255 -6.41 -8.97 38.14
#